data_AF-A0A843F1R7-F1
#
_entry.id   AF-A0A843F1R7-F1
#
_cell.length_a   1.000
_cell.length_b   1.000
_cell.length_c   1.000
_cell.angle_alpha   90.00
_cell.angle_beta   90.00
_cell.angle_gamma   90.00
#
_symmetry.space_group_name_H-M   'P 1'
#
loop_
_entity.id
_entity.type
_entity.pdbx_description
1 polymer ?
#
loop_
_entity_poly.entity_id
_entity_poly.type
_entity_poly.pdbx_seq_one_letter_code
_entity_poly.pdbx_strand_id
1 'polypeptide(L)'
;MEINGVEIQDTFAEGFGIKVSRIIITAATKHLAKIAATEATGFATSVIGCPAEAGIDQYVPPTESPDGRPGYAIMICHMSKKALGGQIMDRIGQCVLTAPTAAAFNALESEESFPTGKQLKFFGDGYETEKDVNGKKMHVIPIMSGEFLVEDEMGWKDGVAGGNFFIMADSQMASIVAAEAAVDAIHAVAGVITPFSGGMVASGSKTGSKYSFMS
;
A
#
# COMPACT_ATOMS: atom_id res chain seq x y z
N MET A 1 -16.57 -0.56 28.98
CA MET A 1 -15.19 -0.94 29.35
C MET A 1 -14.40 0.35 29.54
N GLU A 2 -13.32 0.37 30.32
CA GLU A 2 -12.43 1.54 30.41
C GLU A 2 -10.97 1.12 30.20
N ILE A 3 -10.21 1.94 29.47
CA ILE A 3 -8.77 1.78 29.27
C ILE A 3 -8.10 3.13 29.58
N ASN A 4 -7.18 3.15 30.54
CA ASN A 4 -6.50 4.37 30.98
C ASN A 4 -7.47 5.52 31.37
N GLY A 5 -8.62 5.18 31.97
CA GLY A 5 -9.66 6.16 32.32
C GLY A 5 -10.45 6.72 31.13
N VAL A 6 -10.23 6.20 29.92
CA VAL A 6 -11.03 6.53 28.73
C VAL A 6 -12.11 5.47 28.55
N GLU A 7 -13.36 5.91 28.41
CA GLU A 7 -14.49 5.04 28.13
C GLU A 7 -14.34 4.40 26.75
N ILE A 8 -14.50 3.07 26.70
CA ILE A 8 -14.63 2.30 25.48
C ILE A 8 -16.11 1.94 25.32
N GLN A 9 -16.75 2.58 24.35
CA GLN A 9 -18.15 2.34 24.02
C GLN A 9 -18.35 0.89 23.60
N ASP A 10 -19.36 0.23 24.17
CA ASP A 10 -19.75 -1.14 23.81
C ASP A 10 -20.50 -1.14 22.47
N THR A 11 -19.72 -1.17 21.39
CA THR A 11 -20.18 -1.14 20.00
C THR A 11 -19.18 -1.88 19.10
N PHE A 12 -19.43 -1.90 17.79
CA PHE A 12 -18.59 -2.57 16.81
C PHE A 12 -18.23 -1.64 15.63
N ALA A 13 -17.17 -1.98 14.92
CA ALA A 13 -16.83 -1.41 13.63
C ALA A 13 -17.20 -2.41 12.52
N GLU A 14 -17.93 -1.96 11.51
CA GLU A 14 -18.33 -2.79 10.38
C GLU A 14 -17.29 -2.71 9.26
N GLY A 15 -16.65 -3.83 8.93
CA GLY A 15 -15.69 -3.96 7.84
C GLY A 15 -16.30 -4.61 6.60
N PHE A 16 -15.65 -4.42 5.45
CA PHE A 16 -16.11 -4.88 4.15
C PHE A 16 -15.04 -5.73 3.47
N GLY A 17 -15.46 -6.73 2.69
CA GLY A 17 -14.54 -7.50 1.85
C GLY A 17 -13.92 -6.62 0.76
N ILE A 18 -12.61 -6.70 0.59
CA ILE A 18 -11.85 -5.98 -0.44
C ILE A 18 -10.80 -6.89 -1.08
N LYS A 19 -10.33 -6.57 -2.28
CA LYS A 19 -9.18 -7.24 -2.91
C LYS A 19 -7.93 -6.48 -2.53
N VAL A 20 -6.88 -7.18 -2.11
CA VAL A 20 -5.61 -6.59 -1.66
C VAL A 20 -4.41 -7.28 -2.28
N SER A 21 -3.40 -6.49 -2.63
CA SER A 21 -2.05 -6.97 -2.96
C SER A 21 -1.04 -6.33 -2.01
N ARG A 22 0.05 -7.06 -1.74
CA ARG A 22 1.16 -6.59 -0.90
C ARG A 22 2.47 -6.70 -1.69
N ILE A 23 3.21 -5.59 -1.76
CA ILE A 23 4.39 -5.45 -2.62
C ILE A 23 5.52 -4.85 -1.78
N ILE A 24 6.73 -5.40 -1.87
CA ILE A 24 7.92 -4.81 -1.27
C ILE A 24 8.63 -3.96 -2.33
N ILE A 25 8.86 -2.70 -2.00
CA ILE A 25 9.67 -1.77 -2.80
C ILE A 25 11.00 -1.59 -2.09
N THR A 26 12.09 -2.07 -2.69
CA THR A 26 13.46 -1.84 -2.20
C THR A 26 14.14 -0.73 -3.00
N ALA A 27 15.15 -0.09 -2.42
CA ALA A 27 15.97 0.91 -3.10
C ALA A 27 17.38 0.95 -2.50
N ALA A 28 18.27 1.75 -3.09
CA ALA A 28 19.65 1.89 -2.59
C ALA A 28 19.73 2.42 -1.14
N THR A 29 18.74 3.21 -0.71
CA THR A 29 18.65 3.71 0.66
C THR A 29 17.23 3.63 1.19
N LYS A 30 17.09 3.57 2.51
CA LYS A 30 15.77 3.64 3.20
C LYS A 30 14.97 4.88 2.77
N HIS A 31 15.66 6.01 2.56
CA HIS A 31 15.03 7.25 2.13
C HIS A 31 14.42 7.14 0.73
N LEU A 32 15.18 6.63 -0.25
CA LEU A 32 14.69 6.45 -1.62
C LEU A 32 13.56 5.43 -1.69
N ALA A 33 13.64 4.33 -0.93
CA ALA A 33 12.56 3.34 -0.86
C ALA A 33 11.28 3.97 -0.30
N LYS A 34 11.39 4.83 0.73
CA LYS A 34 10.26 5.54 1.30
C LYS A 34 9.63 6.50 0.28
N ILE A 35 10.42 7.22 -0.51
CA ILE A 35 9.92 8.11 -1.56
C ILE A 35 9.09 7.32 -2.58
N ALA A 36 9.65 6.24 -3.12
CA ALA A 36 8.95 5.40 -4.10
C ALA A 36 7.65 4.81 -3.53
N ALA A 37 7.69 4.29 -2.29
CA ALA A 37 6.51 3.76 -1.62
C ALA A 37 5.45 4.84 -1.38
N THR A 38 5.86 6.03 -0.92
CA THR A 38 4.96 7.15 -0.64
C THR A 38 4.26 7.62 -1.92
N GLU A 39 5.01 7.78 -3.01
CA GLU A 39 4.46 8.17 -4.31
C GLU A 39 3.49 7.11 -4.84
N ALA A 40 3.89 5.84 -4.79
CA ALA A 40 3.05 4.71 -5.25
C ALA A 40 1.76 4.56 -4.45
N THR A 41 1.73 4.97 -3.18
CA THR A 41 0.55 4.94 -2.31
C THR A 41 -0.19 6.28 -2.23
N GLY A 42 0.27 7.31 -2.96
CA GLY A 42 -0.37 8.62 -3.01
C GLY A 42 -1.71 8.59 -3.73
N PHE A 43 -2.56 9.60 -3.47
CA PHE A 43 -3.90 9.73 -4.05
C PHE A 43 -4.71 8.41 -3.97
N ALA A 44 -4.78 7.85 -2.76
CA ALA A 44 -5.36 6.52 -2.52
C ALA A 44 -6.02 6.40 -1.14
N THR A 45 -6.77 7.42 -0.70
CA THR A 45 -7.35 7.43 0.64
C THR A 45 -8.64 6.62 0.75
N SER A 46 -9.49 6.69 -0.28
CA SER A 46 -10.78 5.99 -0.31
C SER A 46 -11.22 5.74 -1.74
N VAL A 47 -11.67 4.52 -2.03
CA VAL A 47 -12.19 4.13 -3.36
C VAL A 47 -13.45 4.89 -3.78
N ILE A 48 -14.04 5.69 -2.88
CA ILE A 48 -15.18 6.58 -3.19
C ILE A 48 -14.76 7.69 -4.18
N GLY A 49 -13.55 8.22 -4.04
CA GLY A 49 -13.06 9.35 -4.85
C GLY A 49 -11.62 9.19 -5.35
N CYS A 50 -10.88 8.19 -4.86
CA CYS A 50 -9.55 7.85 -5.32
C CYS A 50 -9.59 6.57 -6.19
N PRO A 51 -8.59 6.36 -7.07
CA PRO A 51 -8.52 5.16 -7.91
C PRO A 51 -8.27 3.85 -7.15
N ALA A 52 -7.78 3.93 -5.91
CA ALA A 52 -7.50 2.81 -5.02
C ALA A 52 -7.57 3.26 -3.55
N GLU A 53 -7.51 2.29 -2.65
CA GLU A 53 -7.02 2.50 -1.27
C GLU A 53 -5.60 1.95 -1.19
N ALA A 54 -4.63 2.72 -0.69
CA ALA A 54 -3.25 2.25 -0.59
C ALA A 54 -2.50 2.90 0.57
N GLY A 55 -1.47 2.23 1.06
CA GLY A 55 -0.66 2.72 2.16
C GLY A 55 0.62 1.92 2.36
N ILE A 56 1.53 2.47 3.17
CA ILE A 56 2.72 1.77 3.63
C ILE A 56 2.32 0.86 4.79
N ASP A 57 2.63 -0.43 4.66
CA ASP A 57 2.44 -1.43 5.72
C ASP A 57 3.59 -1.34 6.73
N GLN A 58 4.83 -1.58 6.28
CA GLN A 58 5.97 -1.57 7.19
C GLN A 58 7.31 -1.29 6.49
N TYR A 59 8.28 -0.84 7.28
CA TYR A 59 9.69 -0.83 6.86
C TYR A 59 10.23 -2.26 6.80
N VAL A 60 10.97 -2.59 5.74
CA VAL A 60 11.63 -3.89 5.57
C VAL A 60 13.14 -3.68 5.65
N PRO A 61 13.82 -4.26 6.66
CA PRO A 61 15.27 -4.15 6.77
C PRO A 61 15.97 -4.96 5.67
N PRO A 62 17.21 -4.60 5.30
CA PRO A 62 18.00 -5.33 4.31
C PRO A 62 18.12 -6.83 4.55
N THR A 63 18.10 -7.27 5.82
CA THR A 63 18.20 -8.68 6.21
C THR A 63 16.97 -9.52 5.87
N GLU A 64 15.85 -8.87 5.57
CA GLU A 64 14.56 -9.51 5.30
C GLU A 64 14.08 -9.29 3.87
N SER A 65 14.74 -8.41 3.11
CA SER A 65 14.35 -8.11 1.74
C SER A 65 14.96 -9.11 0.75
N PRO A 66 14.28 -9.38 -0.39
CA PRO A 66 14.77 -10.36 -1.36
C PRO A 66 16.12 -10.05 -1.98
N ASP A 67 16.51 -8.78 -2.07
CA ASP A 67 17.75 -8.35 -2.74
C ASP A 67 18.80 -7.78 -1.77
N GLY A 68 18.58 -7.91 -0.45
CA GLY A 68 19.52 -7.43 0.55
C GLY A 68 19.56 -5.90 0.69
N ARG A 69 18.57 -5.18 0.16
CA ARG A 69 18.48 -3.70 0.22
C ARG A 69 17.35 -3.23 1.13
N PRO A 70 17.43 -2.02 1.73
CA PRO A 70 16.32 -1.49 2.53
C PRO A 70 15.08 -1.27 1.67
N GLY A 71 13.91 -1.53 2.24
CA GLY A 71 12.64 -1.39 1.53
C GLY A 71 11.46 -1.01 2.39
N TYR A 72 10.30 -0.88 1.75
CA TYR A 72 9.01 -0.71 2.40
C TYR A 72 8.01 -1.65 1.75
N ALA A 73 7.24 -2.37 2.57
CA ALA A 73 6.05 -3.06 2.10
C ALA A 73 4.92 -2.04 1.96
N ILE A 74 4.21 -2.11 0.84
CA ILE A 74 2.99 -1.36 0.59
C ILE A 74 1.83 -2.32 0.38
N MET A 75 0.62 -1.84 0.64
CA MET A 75 -0.62 -2.53 0.28
C MET A 75 -1.42 -1.65 -0.67
N ILE A 76 -1.99 -2.28 -1.70
CA ILE A 76 -2.91 -1.64 -2.65
C ILE A 76 -4.19 -2.45 -2.63
N CYS A 77 -5.31 -1.76 -2.48
CA CYS A 77 -6.62 -2.32 -2.23
C CYS A 77 -7.64 -1.76 -3.23
N HIS A 78 -8.56 -2.62 -3.67
CA HIS A 78 -9.69 -2.21 -4.50
C HIS A 78 -10.86 -3.20 -4.37
N MET A 79 -12.10 -2.73 -4.56
CA MET A 79 -13.31 -3.59 -4.50
C MET A 79 -13.38 -4.65 -5.62
N SER A 80 -12.64 -4.41 -6.71
CA SER A 80 -12.66 -5.23 -7.94
C SER A 80 -11.26 -5.72 -8.25
N LYS A 81 -11.13 -7.04 -8.51
CA LYS A 81 -9.88 -7.68 -8.91
C LYS A 81 -9.29 -7.05 -10.18
N LYS A 82 -10.13 -6.76 -11.18
CA LYS A 82 -9.68 -6.15 -12.45
C LYS A 82 -9.06 -4.77 -12.20
N ALA A 83 -9.73 -3.95 -11.40
CA ALA A 83 -9.25 -2.61 -11.10
C ALA A 83 -8.02 -2.64 -10.16
N LEU A 84 -7.93 -3.60 -9.21
CA LEU A 84 -6.72 -3.83 -8.44
C LEU A 84 -5.51 -4.11 -9.36
N GLY A 85 -5.65 -5.04 -10.32
CA GLY A 85 -4.58 -5.34 -11.28
C GLY A 85 -4.15 -4.12 -12.09
N GLY A 86 -5.10 -3.30 -12.54
CA GLY A 86 -4.80 -2.02 -13.21
C GLY A 86 -4.06 -1.03 -12.30
N GLN A 87 -4.50 -0.88 -11.05
CA GLN A 87 -3.86 0.01 -10.09
C GLN A 87 -2.43 -0.42 -9.73
N ILE A 88 -2.17 -1.73 -9.62
CA ILE A 88 -0.81 -2.24 -9.43
C ILE A 88 0.05 -1.93 -10.67
N MET A 89 -0.47 -2.15 -11.87
CA MET A 89 0.23 -1.83 -13.12
C MET A 89 0.60 -0.34 -13.20
N ASP A 90 -0.37 0.55 -12.99
CA ASP A 90 -0.16 1.99 -13.09
C ASP A 90 0.80 2.50 -12.01
N ARG A 91 0.61 2.08 -10.75
CA ARG A 91 1.42 2.57 -9.61
C ARG A 91 2.84 2.04 -9.67
N ILE A 92 3.05 0.76 -9.99
CA ILE A 92 4.41 0.23 -10.14
C ILE A 92 5.08 0.83 -11.39
N GLY A 93 4.36 0.94 -12.51
CA GLY A 93 4.92 1.46 -13.76
C GLY A 93 5.22 2.96 -13.75
N GLN A 94 4.41 3.78 -13.06
CA GLN A 94 4.54 5.24 -13.10
C GLN A 94 5.19 5.83 -11.84
N CYS A 95 5.18 5.11 -10.72
CA CYS A 95 5.72 5.62 -9.45
C CYS A 95 6.95 4.85 -8.95
N VAL A 96 7.13 3.58 -9.35
CA VAL A 96 8.25 2.74 -8.85
C VAL A 96 9.31 2.52 -9.93
N LEU A 97 8.93 2.15 -11.15
CA LEU A 97 9.86 2.01 -12.28
C LEU A 97 10.62 3.31 -12.54
N THR A 98 9.94 4.44 -12.38
CA THR A 98 10.49 5.79 -12.55
C THR A 98 11.28 6.29 -11.35
N ALA A 99 11.15 5.62 -10.19
CA ALA A 99 11.82 6.04 -8.96
C ALA A 99 13.30 5.63 -8.94
N PRO A 100 14.21 6.50 -8.45
CA PRO A 100 15.64 6.20 -8.43
C PRO A 100 15.95 4.92 -7.66
N THR A 101 16.64 3.99 -8.33
CA THR A 101 17.16 2.72 -7.78
C THR A 101 16.10 1.71 -7.31
N ALA A 102 14.81 2.00 -7.49
CA ALA A 102 13.76 1.17 -6.93
C ALA A 102 13.66 -0.20 -7.63
N ALA A 103 13.18 -1.20 -6.90
CA ALA A 103 12.76 -2.50 -7.44
C ALA A 103 11.47 -2.94 -6.75
N ALA A 104 10.65 -3.75 -7.42
CA ALA A 104 9.36 -4.20 -6.91
C ALA A 104 9.29 -5.73 -6.81
N PHE A 105 8.97 -6.24 -5.63
CA PHE A 105 8.88 -7.66 -5.31
C PHE A 105 7.48 -8.02 -4.80
N ASN A 106 6.98 -9.17 -5.21
CA ASN A 106 5.76 -9.73 -4.64
C ASN A 106 5.99 -10.11 -3.17
N ALA A 107 5.11 -9.64 -2.31
CA ALA A 107 5.16 -9.88 -0.87
C ALA A 107 3.88 -10.53 -0.33
N LEU A 108 3.11 -11.14 -1.24
CA LEU A 108 1.91 -11.90 -0.95
C LEU A 108 1.92 -13.22 -1.73
N GLU A 109 2.12 -14.33 -1.02
CA GLU A 109 1.94 -15.66 -1.59
C GLU A 109 0.45 -15.92 -1.82
N SER A 110 0.05 -16.21 -3.05
CA SER A 110 -1.34 -16.42 -3.43
C SER A 110 -1.47 -17.42 -4.58
N GLU A 111 -2.62 -18.09 -4.68
CA GLU A 111 -2.93 -19.01 -5.78
C GLU A 111 -3.12 -18.26 -7.11
N GLU A 112 -3.65 -17.04 -7.04
CA GLU A 112 -3.85 -16.17 -8.20
C GLU A 112 -2.95 -14.93 -8.11
N SER A 113 -2.46 -14.47 -9.25
CA SER A 113 -1.54 -13.35 -9.37
C SER A 113 -1.89 -12.47 -10.56
N PHE A 114 -1.31 -11.27 -10.59
CA PHE A 114 -1.32 -10.38 -11.74
C PHE A 114 0.03 -10.44 -12.45
N PRO A 115 0.07 -10.55 -13.80
CA PRO A 115 1.30 -10.62 -14.57
C PRO A 115 1.96 -9.24 -14.74
N THR A 116 2.06 -8.46 -13.68
CA THR A 116 2.52 -7.06 -13.70
C THR A 116 3.95 -6.95 -14.25
N GLY A 117 4.89 -7.76 -13.76
CA GLY A 117 6.26 -7.76 -14.27
C GLY A 117 6.34 -8.18 -15.74
N LYS A 118 5.60 -9.24 -16.11
CA LYS A 118 5.48 -9.69 -17.51
C LYS A 118 4.98 -8.62 -18.46
N GLN A 119 4.12 -7.72 -17.99
CA GLN A 119 3.60 -6.61 -18.79
C GLN A 119 4.55 -5.43 -18.80
N LEU A 120 5.12 -5.06 -17.65
CA LEU A 120 6.07 -3.95 -17.54
C LEU A 120 7.34 -4.19 -18.35
N LYS A 121 7.81 -5.44 -18.47
CA LYS A 121 9.06 -5.77 -19.17
C LYS A 121 9.12 -5.25 -20.61
N PHE A 122 7.97 -5.15 -21.29
CA PHE A 122 7.90 -4.62 -22.66
C PHE A 122 8.32 -3.16 -22.77
N PHE A 123 8.40 -2.42 -21.66
CA PHE A 123 9.03 -1.09 -21.62
C PHE A 123 10.51 -1.14 -22.05
N GLY A 124 11.17 -2.28 -21.90
CA GLY A 124 12.54 -2.52 -22.34
C GLY A 124 12.71 -2.67 -23.86
N ASP A 125 11.61 -2.68 -24.63
CA ASP A 125 11.60 -2.69 -26.10
C ASP A 125 12.49 -3.80 -26.74
N GLY A 126 12.48 -5.00 -26.14
CA GLY A 126 13.23 -6.17 -26.61
C GLY A 126 14.63 -6.30 -26.01
N TYR A 127 15.05 -5.38 -25.15
CA TYR A 127 16.32 -5.45 -24.41
C TYR A 127 16.16 -5.97 -22.98
N GLU A 128 14.94 -6.25 -22.54
CA GLU A 128 14.69 -6.85 -21.23
C GLU A 128 15.29 -8.27 -21.10
N THR A 129 15.76 -8.60 -19.90
CA THR A 129 16.25 -9.94 -19.56
C THR A 129 15.54 -10.48 -18.32
N GLU A 130 15.77 -11.75 -18.00
CA GLU A 130 15.25 -12.39 -16.79
C GLU A 130 16.39 -12.79 -15.86
N LYS A 131 16.18 -12.70 -14.54
CA LYS A 131 17.11 -13.26 -13.54
C LYS A 131 16.37 -13.82 -12.33
N ASP A 132 17.04 -14.70 -11.60
CA ASP A 132 16.59 -15.16 -10.28
C ASP A 132 17.18 -14.27 -9.18
N VAL A 133 16.35 -13.86 -8.23
CA VAL A 133 16.77 -13.17 -7.01
C VAL A 133 16.17 -13.92 -5.82
N ASN A 134 16.98 -14.77 -5.17
CA ASN A 134 16.57 -15.57 -4.02
C ASN A 134 15.29 -16.40 -4.29
N GLY A 135 15.24 -17.09 -5.43
CA GLY A 135 14.12 -17.94 -5.82
C GLY A 135 12.94 -17.17 -6.43
N LYS A 136 13.07 -15.86 -6.61
CA LYS A 136 12.07 -15.02 -7.27
C LYS A 136 12.48 -14.75 -8.71
N LYS A 137 11.58 -15.07 -9.63
CA LYS A 137 11.74 -14.76 -11.05
C LYS A 137 11.53 -13.26 -11.27
N MET A 138 12.58 -12.57 -11.71
CA MET A 138 12.58 -11.12 -11.95
C MET A 138 12.76 -10.81 -13.43
N HIS A 139 12.08 -9.76 -13.90
CA HIS A 139 12.41 -9.08 -15.15
C HIS A 139 13.38 -7.94 -14.86
N VAL A 140 14.38 -7.80 -15.72
CA VAL A 140 15.39 -6.73 -15.70
C VAL A 140 15.15 -5.85 -16.92
N ILE A 141 14.70 -4.62 -16.66
CA ILE A 141 14.28 -3.67 -17.69
C ILE A 141 15.36 -2.58 -17.80
N PRO A 142 16.05 -2.44 -18.94
CA PRO A 142 17.01 -1.36 -19.15
C PRO A 142 16.30 0.01 -19.12
N ILE A 143 16.82 0.93 -18.31
CA ILE A 143 16.35 2.30 -18.17
C ILE A 143 17.53 3.27 -18.09
N MET A 144 17.29 4.58 -18.13
CA MET A 144 18.37 5.59 -18.15
C MET A 144 19.36 5.47 -16.98
N SER A 145 18.87 5.08 -15.79
CA SER A 145 19.68 4.95 -14.57
C SER A 145 20.31 3.56 -14.39
N GLY A 146 20.18 2.66 -15.37
CA GLY A 146 20.68 1.29 -15.31
C GLY A 146 19.56 0.28 -15.53
N GLU A 147 19.21 -0.47 -14.49
CA GLU A 147 18.23 -1.55 -14.55
C GLU A 147 17.11 -1.33 -13.54
N PHE A 148 15.86 -1.50 -13.99
CA PHE A 148 14.71 -1.66 -13.11
C PHE A 148 14.36 -3.15 -12.97
N LEU A 149 14.18 -3.60 -11.73
CA LEU A 149 13.84 -4.99 -11.42
C LEU A 149 12.38 -5.05 -10.96
N VAL A 150 11.61 -5.95 -11.56
CA VAL A 150 10.23 -6.23 -11.14
C VAL A 150 9.95 -7.73 -11.18
N GLU A 151 9.36 -8.26 -10.11
CA GLU A 151 9.00 -9.68 -10.04
C GLU A 151 7.94 -10.02 -11.09
N ASP A 152 8.04 -11.23 -11.65
CA ASP A 152 7.25 -11.73 -12.78
C ASP A 152 5.74 -11.48 -12.59
N GLU A 153 5.23 -11.76 -11.39
CA GLU A 153 3.83 -11.63 -11.03
C GLU A 153 3.66 -11.08 -9.60
N MET A 154 2.53 -10.40 -9.36
CA MET A 154 2.17 -9.82 -8.06
C MET A 154 0.93 -10.52 -7.51
N GLY A 155 1.03 -11.09 -6.31
CA GLY A 155 -0.05 -11.84 -5.69
C GLY A 155 -1.17 -10.96 -5.16
N TRP A 156 -2.38 -11.51 -5.04
CA TRP A 156 -3.52 -10.83 -4.42
C TRP A 156 -4.36 -11.81 -3.59
N LYS A 157 -5.07 -11.28 -2.60
CA LYS A 157 -6.02 -12.02 -1.75
C LYS A 157 -7.28 -11.21 -1.47
N ASP A 158 -8.30 -11.89 -0.95
CA ASP A 158 -9.38 -11.24 -0.22
C ASP A 158 -8.88 -10.74 1.13
N GLY A 159 -9.23 -9.50 1.46
CA GLY A 159 -8.92 -8.83 2.71
C GLY A 159 -10.13 -8.07 3.25
N VAL A 160 -9.88 -7.24 4.25
CA VAL A 160 -10.92 -6.44 4.92
C VAL A 160 -10.55 -4.95 4.83
N ALA A 161 -11.51 -4.12 4.43
CA ALA A 161 -11.43 -2.66 4.47
C ALA A 161 -12.43 -2.08 5.48
N GLY A 162 -12.18 -0.86 5.96
CA GLY A 162 -13.14 -0.12 6.77
C GLY A 162 -13.15 -0.40 8.27
N GLY A 163 -12.25 -1.27 8.79
CA GLY A 163 -12.02 -1.35 10.24
C GLY A 163 -11.63 0.03 10.79
N ASN A 164 -12.31 0.49 11.85
CA ASN A 164 -12.16 1.85 12.34
C ASN A 164 -12.48 1.96 13.84
N PHE A 165 -12.10 3.08 14.43
CA PHE A 165 -12.57 3.54 15.74
C PHE A 165 -12.46 5.08 15.77
N PHE A 166 -13.25 5.72 16.64
CA PHE A 166 -13.25 7.18 16.77
C PHE A 166 -12.55 7.60 18.07
N ILE A 167 -11.81 8.71 18.00
CA ILE A 167 -11.17 9.34 19.16
C ILE A 167 -11.94 10.62 19.47
N MET A 168 -12.63 10.63 20.61
CA MET A 168 -13.31 11.82 21.13
C MET A 168 -12.45 12.45 22.22
N ALA A 169 -12.12 13.74 22.08
CA ALA A 169 -11.33 14.48 23.05
C ALA A 169 -11.89 15.89 23.27
N ASP A 170 -11.42 16.57 24.31
CA ASP A 170 -11.86 17.92 24.70
C ASP A 170 -11.33 19.05 23.79
N SER A 171 -10.37 18.73 22.92
CA SER A 171 -9.74 19.66 22.00
C SER A 171 -9.21 18.96 20.77
N GLN A 172 -9.15 19.69 19.66
CA GLN A 172 -8.62 19.19 18.40
C GLN A 172 -7.17 18.66 18.55
N MET A 173 -6.32 19.38 19.30
CA MET A 173 -4.94 18.94 19.50
C MET A 173 -4.83 17.67 20.32
N ALA A 174 -5.67 17.48 21.35
CA ALA A 174 -5.70 16.22 22.10
C ALA A 174 -6.10 15.04 21.19
N SER A 175 -7.11 15.22 20.33
CA SER A 175 -7.50 14.20 19.34
C SER A 175 -6.37 13.88 18.36
N ILE A 176 -5.67 14.90 17.83
CA ILE A 176 -4.58 14.69 16.86
C ILE A 176 -3.41 13.93 17.51
N VAL A 177 -2.97 14.33 18.69
CA VAL A 177 -1.86 13.64 19.39
C VAL A 177 -2.20 12.18 19.69
N ALA A 178 -3.44 11.92 20.14
CA ALA A 178 -3.91 10.57 20.36
C ALA A 178 -3.99 9.75 19.05
N ALA A 179 -4.43 10.38 17.96
CA ALA A 179 -4.55 9.73 16.67
C ALA A 179 -3.18 9.43 16.04
N GLU A 180 -2.21 10.34 16.13
CA GLU A 180 -0.82 10.10 15.70
C GLU A 180 -0.20 8.94 16.47
N ALA A 181 -0.38 8.90 17.80
CA ALA A 181 0.11 7.79 18.62
C ALA A 181 -0.54 6.45 18.23
N ALA A 182 -1.83 6.45 17.87
CA ALA A 182 -2.51 5.26 17.38
C ALA A 182 -1.99 4.81 16.00
N VAL A 183 -1.77 5.74 15.07
CA VAL A 183 -1.20 5.44 13.75
C VAL A 183 0.21 4.86 13.88
N ASP A 184 1.05 5.43 14.76
CA ASP A 184 2.39 4.90 15.03
C ASP A 184 2.34 3.47 15.60
N ALA A 185 1.38 3.17 16.47
CA ALA A 185 1.16 1.82 16.97
C ALA A 185 0.68 0.86 15.87
N ILE A 186 -0.21 1.31 14.97
CA ILE A 186 -0.70 0.50 13.85
C ILE A 186 0.41 0.19 12.84
N HIS A 187 1.35 1.11 12.60
CA HIS A 187 2.50 0.87 11.72
C HIS A 187 3.45 -0.25 12.21
N ALA A 188 3.32 -0.70 13.47
CA ALA A 188 4.04 -1.86 13.98
C ALA A 188 3.30 -3.19 13.69
N VAL A 189 2.07 -3.15 13.19
CA VAL A 189 1.23 -4.32 12.91
C VAL A 189 1.34 -4.69 11.43
N ALA A 190 2.03 -5.80 11.15
CA ALA A 190 2.19 -6.31 9.79
C ALA A 190 0.83 -6.65 9.14
N GLY A 191 0.67 -6.27 7.87
CA GLY A 191 -0.52 -6.56 7.08
C GLY A 191 -1.67 -5.58 7.31
N VAL A 192 -1.39 -4.41 7.87
CA VAL A 192 -2.39 -3.35 8.12
C VAL A 192 -1.88 -2.04 7.54
N ILE A 193 -2.79 -1.25 6.96
CA ILE A 193 -2.51 0.11 6.49
C ILE A 193 -3.57 1.08 7.00
N THR A 194 -3.19 2.34 7.16
CA THR A 194 -4.10 3.45 7.41
C THR A 194 -4.09 4.39 6.19
N PRO A 195 -4.98 4.19 5.19
CA PRO A 195 -4.84 4.77 3.85
C PRO A 195 -5.10 6.29 3.78
N PHE A 196 -5.71 6.87 4.81
CA PHE A 196 -5.96 8.31 4.85
C PHE A 196 -4.69 9.11 5.14
N SER A 197 -4.72 10.41 4.85
CA SER A 197 -3.59 11.32 5.07
C SER A 197 -3.11 11.29 6.52
N GLY A 198 -1.84 10.94 6.73
CA GLY A 198 -1.28 10.77 8.08
C GLY A 198 -1.89 9.60 8.87
N GLY A 199 -2.61 8.70 8.20
CA GLY A 199 -3.31 7.58 8.81
C GLY A 199 -4.63 7.94 9.50
N MET A 200 -5.12 9.18 9.34
CA MET A 200 -6.24 9.72 10.11
C MET A 200 -7.35 10.28 9.22
N VAL A 201 -8.59 10.13 9.67
CA VAL A 201 -9.77 10.69 8.98
C VAL A 201 -10.26 11.93 9.74
N ALA A 202 -10.10 13.11 9.15
CA ALA A 202 -10.54 14.36 9.76
C ALA A 202 -12.03 14.69 9.50
N SER A 203 -12.59 14.19 8.39
CA SER A 203 -13.91 14.62 7.91
C SER A 203 -15.07 13.79 8.46
N GLY A 204 -14.89 12.47 8.57
CA GLY A 204 -16.00 11.52 8.69
C GLY A 204 -16.97 11.61 7.50
N SER A 205 -17.77 10.58 7.31
CA SER A 205 -18.86 10.61 6.33
C SER A 205 -20.02 9.74 6.81
N LYS A 206 -21.16 9.87 6.13
CA LYS A 206 -22.31 8.98 6.30
C LYS A 206 -22.85 8.65 4.91
N THR A 207 -23.46 7.50 4.77
CA THR A 207 -24.15 7.10 3.53
C THR A 207 -25.33 8.02 3.26
N GLY A 208 -25.46 8.49 2.02
CA GLY A 208 -26.54 9.35 1.59
C GLY A 208 -26.48 10.77 2.14
N SER A 209 -27.37 11.60 1.63
CA SER A 209 -27.40 13.02 1.93
C SER A 209 -28.81 13.59 1.92
N LYS A 210 -28.97 14.72 2.60
CA LYS A 210 -30.17 15.56 2.45
C LYS A 210 -30.23 16.18 1.05
N TYR A 211 -29.09 16.26 0.35
CA TYR A 211 -28.98 16.66 -1.05
C TYR A 211 -28.93 15.42 -1.93
N SER A 212 -29.95 15.21 -2.77
CA SER A 212 -30.16 13.96 -3.53
C SER A 212 -29.09 13.62 -4.56
N PHE A 213 -28.26 14.59 -4.97
CA PHE A 213 -27.17 14.39 -5.92
C PHE A 213 -25.86 13.91 -5.27
N MET A 214 -25.79 13.89 -3.92
CA MET A 214 -24.64 13.40 -3.18
C MET A 214 -24.89 11.95 -2.76
N SER A 215 -23.91 11.10 -3.03
CA SER A 215 -23.84 9.71 -2.56
C SER A 215 -23.67 9.60 -1.05
#